data_AF-A0A3M3XXG2-F1
#
_entry.id   AF-A0A3M3XXG2-F1
#
_cell.length_a   1.000
_cell.length_b   1.000
_cell.length_c   1.000
_cell.angle_alpha   90.00
_cell.angle_beta   90.00
_cell.angle_gamma   90.00
#
_symmetry.space_group_name_H-M   'P 1'
#
loop_
_entity.id
_entity.type
_entity.pdbx_description
1 polymer ?
#
loop_
_entity_poly.entity_id
_entity_poly.type
_entity_poly.pdbx_seq_one_letter_code
_entity_poly.pdbx_strand_id
1 'polypeptide(L)'
;MARPRPQLVTGKLEKLHPTQLTVGLAEVTTKREAWTKLKRKERTAALDKHWFPCVLGPDERYYITDHHHFGLALLLEGVKSVSLLMLKDLSFVDRNTFWNVMAFNQWVHPYDARGLRRTYEAIPRKITDLQDDPYRSLAGMLRTAGGYAKDATPFSEFLWADFLRSRIGSDVASQPNAKVLSKVMLLARSQEARYLPGWVGPIEN
;
A
#
# COMPACT_ATOMS: atom_id res chain seq x y z
N MET A 1 17.99 -28.74 -3.65
CA MET A 1 17.20 -27.60 -4.20
C MET A 1 18.06 -26.35 -4.07
N ALA A 2 18.33 -25.64 -5.19
CA ALA A 2 19.04 -24.37 -5.12
C ALA A 2 18.21 -23.41 -4.27
N ARG A 3 18.82 -22.80 -3.24
CA ARG A 3 18.16 -21.72 -2.48
C ARG A 3 17.69 -20.68 -3.50
N PRO A 4 16.41 -20.26 -3.50
CA PRO A 4 15.97 -19.18 -4.35
C PRO A 4 16.86 -17.97 -4.02
N ARG A 5 17.70 -17.56 -4.98
CA ARG A 5 18.43 -16.30 -4.87
C ARG A 5 17.40 -15.23 -5.20
N PRO A 6 16.95 -14.40 -4.25
CA PRO A 6 16.15 -13.24 -4.61
C PRO A 6 16.93 -12.44 -5.66
N GLN A 7 16.35 -12.31 -6.85
CA GLN A 7 16.98 -11.52 -7.91
C GLN A 7 16.72 -10.05 -7.61
N LEU A 8 17.75 -9.37 -7.15
CA LEU A 8 17.76 -7.93 -6.99
C LEU A 8 18.07 -7.31 -8.35
N VAL A 9 17.14 -6.50 -8.85
CA VAL A 9 17.27 -5.82 -10.15
C VAL A 9 16.96 -4.33 -9.99
N THR A 10 17.58 -3.49 -10.80
CA THR A 10 17.29 -2.04 -10.80
C THR A 10 16.14 -1.74 -11.76
N GLY A 11 15.07 -1.14 -11.26
CA GLY A 11 13.91 -0.74 -12.04
C GLY A 11 13.80 0.78 -12.20
N LYS A 12 13.36 1.24 -13.37
CA LYS A 12 12.93 2.65 -13.56
C LYS A 12 11.59 2.84 -12.87
N LEU A 13 11.54 3.73 -11.87
CA LEU A 13 10.37 3.93 -11.02
C LEU A 13 9.12 4.34 -11.83
N GLU A 14 9.29 5.18 -12.85
CA GLU A 14 8.22 5.63 -13.75
C GLU A 14 7.64 4.52 -14.65
N LYS A 15 8.32 3.38 -14.77
CA LYS A 15 7.90 2.23 -15.58
C LYS A 15 7.30 1.10 -14.75
N LEU A 16 7.29 1.24 -13.43
CA LEU A 16 6.69 0.24 -12.55
C LEU A 16 5.18 0.29 -12.66
N HIS A 17 4.58 -0.89 -12.78
CA HIS A 17 3.14 -1.05 -12.80
C HIS A 17 2.64 -1.26 -11.37
N PRO A 18 1.64 -0.49 -10.90
CA PRO A 18 1.01 -0.76 -9.62
C PRO A 18 0.13 -2.01 -9.69
N THR A 19 -0.28 -2.49 -8.52
CA THR A 19 -1.16 -3.66 -8.34
C THR A 19 -2.34 -3.31 -7.43
N GLN A 20 -2.58 -2.03 -7.22
CA GLN A 20 -3.71 -1.47 -6.50
C GLN A 20 -4.22 -0.23 -7.24
N LEU A 21 -5.44 0.21 -6.99
CA LEU A 21 -6.00 1.41 -7.64
C LEU A 21 -5.74 2.68 -6.81
N THR A 22 -5.55 2.54 -5.50
CA THR A 22 -5.56 3.67 -4.58
C THR A 22 -4.35 3.70 -3.66
N VAL A 23 -4.04 4.88 -3.16
CA VAL A 23 -3.11 5.13 -2.05
C VAL A 23 -3.74 6.19 -1.14
N GLY A 24 -3.21 6.36 0.06
CA GLY A 24 -3.55 7.49 0.91
C GLY A 24 -2.62 8.66 0.61
N LEU A 25 -3.09 9.72 -0.07
CA LEU A 25 -2.23 10.83 -0.46
C LEU A 25 -1.69 11.63 0.73
N ALA A 26 -2.40 11.68 1.85
CA ALA A 26 -1.86 12.29 3.07
C ALA A 26 -0.62 11.51 3.58
N GLU A 27 -0.67 10.17 3.55
CA GLU A 27 0.50 9.34 3.89
C GLU A 27 1.64 9.51 2.87
N VAL A 28 1.34 9.67 1.58
CA VAL A 28 2.33 9.99 0.54
C VAL A 28 3.00 11.32 0.85
N THR A 29 2.24 12.37 1.19
CA THR A 29 2.77 13.68 1.56
C THR A 29 3.70 13.60 2.77
N THR A 30 3.31 12.88 3.83
CA THR A 30 4.20 12.65 4.99
C THR A 30 5.50 11.96 4.59
N LYS A 31 5.46 10.97 3.70
CA LYS A 31 6.67 10.30 3.18
C LYS A 31 7.54 11.23 2.34
N ARG A 32 6.94 12.12 1.54
CA ARG A 32 7.67 13.16 0.78
C ARG A 32 8.39 14.11 1.71
N GLU A 33 7.69 14.64 2.71
CA GLU A 33 8.30 15.54 3.71
C GLU A 33 9.43 14.88 4.50
N ALA A 34 9.26 13.60 4.87
CA ALA A 34 10.32 12.84 5.50
C ALA A 34 11.53 12.70 4.56
N TRP A 35 11.29 12.40 3.29
CA TRP A 35 12.33 12.26 2.27
C TRP A 35 13.10 13.55 2.00
N THR A 36 12.39 14.70 1.91
CA THR A 36 13.04 15.98 1.62
C THR A 36 14.00 16.41 2.72
N LYS A 37 13.70 16.07 3.98
CA LYS A 37 14.54 16.31 5.16
C LYS A 37 15.83 15.48 5.19
N LEU A 38 15.90 14.37 4.45
CA LEU A 38 17.08 13.51 4.41
C LEU A 38 18.22 14.14 3.59
N LYS A 39 19.44 14.07 4.11
CA LYS A 39 20.67 14.38 3.37
C LYS A 39 20.99 13.28 2.37
N ARG A 40 21.90 13.56 1.43
CA ARG A 40 22.29 12.63 0.34
C ARG A 40 22.62 11.21 0.84
N LYS A 41 23.47 11.08 1.87
CA LYS A 41 23.88 9.78 2.43
C LYS A 41 22.69 9.01 3.03
N GLU A 42 21.76 9.71 3.66
CA GLU A 42 20.56 9.13 4.26
C GLU A 42 19.55 8.70 3.19
N ARG A 43 19.42 9.45 2.10
CA ARG A 43 18.61 9.06 0.93
C ARG A 43 19.14 7.78 0.28
N THR A 44 20.45 7.67 0.09
CA THR A 44 21.08 6.44 -0.40
C THR A 44 20.79 5.26 0.54
N ALA A 45 21.04 5.42 1.84
CA ALA A 45 20.76 4.38 2.82
C ALA A 45 19.28 4.00 2.91
N ALA A 46 18.37 4.96 2.71
CA ALA A 46 16.94 4.71 2.66
C ALA A 46 16.57 3.85 1.44
N LEU A 47 17.09 4.14 0.25
CA LEU A 47 16.87 3.32 -0.94
C LEU A 47 17.48 1.93 -0.82
N ASP A 48 18.67 1.81 -0.23
CA ASP A 48 19.34 0.52 -0.03
C ASP A 48 18.56 -0.41 0.91
N LYS A 49 17.78 0.16 1.82
CA LYS A 49 16.94 -0.57 2.79
C LYS A 49 15.51 -0.83 2.30
N HIS A 50 15.08 -0.20 1.21
CA HIS A 50 13.70 -0.30 0.70
C HIS A 50 13.70 -0.93 -0.69
N TRP A 51 13.68 -2.26 -0.73
CA TRP A 51 13.50 -2.99 -1.98
C TRP A 51 12.01 -3.14 -2.28
N PHE A 52 11.62 -2.79 -3.50
CA PHE A 52 10.24 -2.88 -3.95
C PHE A 52 9.96 -4.32 -4.37
N PRO A 53 9.17 -5.10 -3.62
CA PRO A 53 8.81 -6.44 -4.05
C PRO A 53 7.97 -6.35 -5.32
N CYS A 54 8.29 -7.18 -6.31
CA CYS A 54 7.62 -7.15 -7.59
C CYS A 54 7.49 -8.53 -8.24
N VAL A 55 6.56 -8.63 -9.17
CA VAL A 55 6.42 -9.77 -10.08
C VAL A 55 6.74 -9.28 -11.49
N LEU A 56 7.57 -10.03 -12.22
CA LEU A 56 7.74 -9.81 -13.65
C LEU A 56 6.55 -10.43 -14.37
N GLY A 57 5.74 -9.61 -15.03
CA GLY A 57 4.52 -10.04 -15.72
C GLY A 57 4.65 -9.98 -17.24
N PRO A 58 3.54 -10.22 -17.96
CA PRO A 58 3.48 -10.17 -19.42
C PRO A 58 4.05 -8.87 -19.99
N ASP A 59 4.59 -8.94 -21.21
CA ASP A 59 5.29 -7.82 -21.89
C ASP A 59 6.53 -7.30 -21.12
N GLU A 60 7.17 -8.17 -20.32
CA GLU A 60 8.35 -7.88 -19.49
C GLU A 60 8.16 -6.67 -18.56
N ARG A 61 6.96 -6.55 -17.96
CA ARG A 61 6.62 -5.44 -17.06
C ARG A 61 6.79 -5.84 -15.61
N TYR A 62 7.41 -4.95 -14.81
CA TYR A 62 7.52 -5.13 -13.37
C TYR A 62 6.28 -4.58 -12.66
N TYR A 63 5.55 -5.46 -11.97
CA TYR A 63 4.38 -5.13 -11.17
C TYR A 63 4.77 -5.10 -9.69
N ILE A 64 4.75 -3.93 -9.05
CA ILE A 64 5.09 -3.81 -7.63
C ILE A 64 3.94 -4.31 -6.75
N THR A 65 4.23 -5.15 -5.76
CA THR A 65 3.24 -5.75 -4.86
C THR A 65 3.13 -5.03 -3.52
N ASP A 66 4.09 -4.17 -3.21
CA ASP A 66 4.10 -3.32 -2.02
C ASP A 66 4.83 -1.99 -2.32
N HIS A 67 4.74 -1.07 -1.36
CA HIS A 67 5.43 0.22 -1.31
C HIS A 67 4.89 1.25 -2.30
N HIS A 68 3.63 1.16 -2.74
CA HIS A 68 3.02 2.13 -3.66
C HIS A 68 3.04 3.56 -3.12
N HIS A 69 2.77 3.78 -1.83
CA HIS A 69 2.87 5.11 -1.22
C HIS A 69 4.29 5.67 -1.25
N PHE A 70 5.28 4.84 -0.95
CA PHE A 70 6.68 5.28 -0.96
C PHE A 70 7.18 5.48 -2.40
N GLY A 71 6.81 4.59 -3.33
CA GLY A 71 7.10 4.72 -4.75
C GLY A 71 6.53 6.00 -5.34
N LEU A 72 5.27 6.33 -5.02
CA LEU A 72 4.68 7.60 -5.45
C LEU A 72 5.41 8.80 -4.84
N ALA A 73 5.73 8.75 -3.53
CA ALA A 73 6.49 9.82 -2.89
C ALA A 73 7.85 10.04 -3.55
N LEU A 74 8.63 8.98 -3.78
CA LEU A 74 9.93 9.03 -4.45
C LEU A 74 9.83 9.59 -5.87
N LEU A 75 8.81 9.17 -6.63
CA LEU A 75 8.59 9.63 -8.00
C LEU A 75 8.29 11.14 -8.04
N LEU A 76 7.43 11.62 -7.13
CA LEU A 76 7.13 13.05 -6.97
C LEU A 76 8.35 13.88 -6.53
N GLU A 77 9.30 13.26 -5.82
CA GLU A 77 10.59 13.85 -5.44
C GLU A 77 11.70 13.64 -6.48
N GLY A 78 11.34 13.20 -7.69
CA GLY A 78 12.24 13.12 -8.85
C GLY A 78 13.20 11.92 -8.86
N VAL A 79 13.05 10.96 -7.95
CA VAL A 79 13.86 9.73 -7.94
C VAL A 79 13.54 8.89 -9.17
N LYS A 80 14.58 8.46 -9.89
CA LYS A 80 14.43 7.80 -11.20
C LYS A 80 14.39 6.28 -11.13
N SER A 81 15.15 5.70 -10.21
CA SER A 81 15.33 4.25 -10.13
C SER A 81 15.30 3.78 -8.69
N VAL A 82 14.84 2.54 -8.50
CA VAL A 82 14.76 1.85 -7.21
C VAL A 82 15.24 0.41 -7.36
N SER A 83 15.64 -0.20 -6.26
CA SER A 83 15.93 -1.63 -6.19
C SER A 83 14.62 -2.42 -6.14
N LEU A 84 14.51 -3.43 -7.00
CA LEU A 84 13.39 -4.35 -7.03
C LEU A 84 13.80 -5.70 -6.45
N LEU A 85 12.89 -6.31 -5.72
CA LEU A 85 13.00 -7.67 -5.22
C LEU A 85 12.04 -8.55 -6.02
N MET A 86 12.55 -9.33 -6.97
CA MET A 86 11.70 -10.19 -7.79
C MET A 86 11.17 -11.37 -6.97
N LEU A 87 9.85 -11.39 -6.75
CA LEU A 87 9.13 -12.45 -6.05
C LEU A 87 8.89 -13.66 -6.97
N LYS A 88 8.50 -13.39 -8.21
CA LYS A 88 8.18 -14.42 -9.21
C LYS A 88 8.33 -13.86 -10.62
N ASP A 89 8.75 -14.72 -11.53
CA ASP A 89 8.67 -14.48 -12.96
C ASP A 89 7.41 -15.17 -13.51
N LEU A 90 6.53 -14.36 -14.07
CA LEU A 90 5.28 -14.72 -14.75
C LEU A 90 5.23 -14.06 -16.15
N SER A 91 6.38 -13.70 -16.73
CA SER A 91 6.44 -13.06 -18.05
C SER A 91 5.91 -13.95 -19.18
N PHE A 92 5.95 -15.27 -18.97
CA PHE A 92 5.63 -16.29 -19.97
C PHE A 92 4.16 -16.73 -19.99
N VAL A 93 3.32 -16.25 -19.06
CA VAL A 93 1.89 -16.62 -19.02
C VAL A 93 1.01 -15.58 -19.70
N ASP A 94 -0.19 -15.96 -20.11
CA ASP A 94 -1.18 -15.01 -20.62
C ASP A 94 -1.71 -14.08 -19.50
N ARG A 95 -2.35 -12.97 -19.90
CA ARG A 95 -2.81 -11.94 -18.94
C ARG A 95 -3.86 -12.45 -17.95
N ASN A 96 -4.73 -13.37 -18.34
CA ASN A 96 -5.76 -13.90 -17.44
C ASN A 96 -5.13 -14.79 -16.38
N THR A 97 -4.25 -15.70 -16.81
CA THR A 97 -3.45 -16.53 -15.88
C THR A 97 -2.60 -15.67 -14.95
N PHE A 98 -1.96 -14.61 -15.46
CA PHE A 98 -1.19 -13.67 -14.65
C PHE A 98 -2.03 -13.09 -13.49
N TRP A 99 -3.19 -12.50 -13.77
CA TRP A 99 -4.01 -11.88 -12.73
C TRP A 99 -4.60 -12.90 -11.74
N ASN A 100 -4.95 -14.10 -12.20
CA ASN A 100 -5.40 -15.18 -11.32
C ASN A 100 -4.31 -15.56 -10.30
N VAL A 101 -3.06 -15.70 -10.77
CA VAL A 101 -1.92 -15.99 -9.88
C VAL A 101 -1.64 -14.82 -8.95
N MET A 102 -1.67 -13.58 -9.44
CA MET A 102 -1.50 -12.38 -8.59
C MET A 102 -2.55 -12.31 -7.48
N ALA A 103 -3.81 -12.61 -7.79
CA ALA A 103 -4.91 -12.62 -6.83
C ALA A 103 -4.78 -13.75 -5.81
N PHE A 104 -4.47 -14.96 -6.26
CA PHE A 104 -4.27 -16.13 -5.39
C PHE A 104 -3.16 -15.90 -4.35
N ASN A 105 -2.08 -15.22 -4.75
CA ASN A 105 -0.96 -14.90 -3.86
C ASN A 105 -1.15 -13.59 -3.06
N GLN A 106 -2.34 -12.97 -3.14
CA GLN A 106 -2.63 -11.69 -2.47
C GLN A 106 -1.64 -10.57 -2.85
N TRP A 107 -1.20 -10.53 -4.11
CA TRP A 107 -0.27 -9.53 -4.66
C TRP A 107 -0.97 -8.39 -5.41
N VAL A 108 -2.30 -8.34 -5.37
CA VAL A 108 -3.12 -7.34 -6.05
C VAL A 108 -4.31 -6.95 -5.17
N HIS A 109 -4.64 -5.66 -5.14
CA HIS A 109 -5.75 -5.08 -4.39
C HIS A 109 -6.65 -4.25 -5.32
N PRO A 110 -7.58 -4.89 -6.05
CA PRO A 110 -8.36 -4.24 -7.10
C PRO A 110 -9.60 -3.53 -6.54
N TYR A 111 -9.44 -2.59 -5.61
CA TYR A 111 -10.54 -1.80 -5.01
C TYR A 111 -10.33 -0.31 -5.25
N ASP A 112 -11.40 0.40 -5.65
CA ASP A 112 -11.36 1.85 -5.90
C ASP A 112 -11.43 2.70 -4.61
N ALA A 113 -11.40 4.02 -4.75
CA ALA A 113 -11.42 4.97 -3.63
C ALA A 113 -12.72 4.94 -2.80
N ARG A 114 -13.75 4.20 -3.25
CA ARG A 114 -15.01 3.96 -2.53
C ARG A 114 -15.03 2.58 -1.87
N GLY A 115 -13.95 1.81 -1.92
CA GLY A 115 -13.90 0.44 -1.40
C GLY A 115 -14.63 -0.57 -2.29
N LEU A 116 -14.93 -0.23 -3.55
CA LEU A 116 -15.63 -1.15 -4.46
C LEU A 116 -14.64 -1.94 -5.29
N ARG A 117 -14.81 -3.26 -5.34
CA ARG A 117 -13.99 -4.14 -6.17
C ARG A 117 -14.18 -3.78 -7.65
N ARG A 118 -13.07 -3.70 -8.38
CA ARG A 118 -13.00 -3.44 -9.81
C ARG A 118 -12.33 -4.60 -10.54
N THR A 119 -12.44 -4.59 -11.86
CA THR A 119 -11.71 -5.53 -12.72
C THR A 119 -10.23 -5.12 -12.77
N TYR A 120 -9.36 -6.04 -13.19
CA TYR A 120 -7.92 -5.78 -13.22
C TYR A 120 -7.52 -4.73 -14.27
N GLU A 121 -8.33 -4.53 -15.31
CA GLU A 121 -8.15 -3.50 -16.34
C GLU A 121 -8.28 -2.08 -15.78
N ALA A 122 -8.97 -1.93 -14.64
CA ALA A 122 -9.09 -0.65 -13.94
C ALA A 122 -7.83 -0.29 -13.13
N ILE A 123 -6.89 -1.24 -12.93
CA ILE A 123 -5.62 -0.95 -12.26
C ILE A 123 -4.81 -0.02 -13.17
N PRO A 124 -4.34 1.13 -12.65
CA PRO A 124 -3.59 2.08 -13.46
C PRO A 124 -2.29 1.47 -13.97
N ARG A 125 -1.80 1.97 -15.11
CA ARG A 125 -0.51 1.51 -15.67
C ARG A 125 0.69 2.19 -15.03
N LYS A 126 0.47 3.30 -14.32
CA LYS A 126 1.52 4.11 -13.69
C LYS A 126 1.16 4.36 -12.24
N ILE A 127 2.19 4.43 -11.39
CA ILE A 127 2.05 4.77 -9.97
C ILE A 127 1.46 6.18 -9.78
N THR A 128 1.74 7.12 -10.69
CA THR A 128 1.19 8.49 -10.64
C THR A 128 -0.31 8.58 -10.80
N ASP A 129 -0.93 7.53 -11.34
CA ASP A 129 -2.36 7.53 -11.68
C ASP A 129 -3.18 6.83 -10.57
N LEU A 130 -2.54 6.51 -9.43
CA LEU A 130 -3.20 6.00 -8.23
C LEU A 130 -4.12 7.07 -7.64
N GLN A 131 -5.35 6.68 -7.32
CA GLN A 131 -6.35 7.57 -6.75
C GLN A 131 -6.13 7.75 -5.25
N ASP A 132 -6.57 8.88 -4.70
CA ASP A 132 -6.61 9.05 -3.25
C ASP A 132 -7.73 8.23 -2.63
N ASP A 133 -7.39 7.47 -1.59
CA ASP A 133 -8.32 6.91 -0.63
C ASP A 133 -8.06 7.54 0.76
N PRO A 134 -8.88 8.51 1.19
CA PRO A 134 -8.65 9.20 2.46
C PRO A 134 -8.76 8.27 3.66
N TYR A 135 -9.57 7.21 3.57
CA TYR A 135 -9.70 6.21 4.62
C TYR A 135 -8.43 5.37 4.75
N ARG A 136 -7.71 5.15 3.64
CA ARG A 136 -6.41 4.48 3.68
C ARG A 136 -5.36 5.31 4.41
N SER A 137 -5.38 6.65 4.25
CA SER A 137 -4.55 7.54 5.06
C SER A 137 -4.95 7.49 6.54
N LEU A 138 -6.25 7.57 6.82
CA LEU A 138 -6.79 7.56 8.17
C LEU A 138 -6.44 6.26 8.93
N ALA A 139 -6.52 5.11 8.27
CA ALA A 139 -6.10 3.83 8.83
C ALA A 139 -4.58 3.83 9.17
N GLY A 140 -3.73 4.35 8.27
CA GLY A 140 -2.30 4.50 8.54
C GLY A 140 -2.00 5.40 9.75
N MET A 141 -2.74 6.52 9.89
CA MET A 141 -2.65 7.41 11.05
C MET A 141 -3.12 6.72 12.33
N LEU A 142 -4.24 6.00 12.28
CA LEU A 142 -4.76 5.22 13.40
C LEU A 142 -3.73 4.17 13.86
N ARG A 143 -3.11 3.43 12.94
CA ARG A 143 -2.04 2.47 13.27
C ARG A 143 -0.87 3.16 13.97
N THR A 144 -0.45 4.32 13.45
CA THR A 144 0.66 5.10 14.01
C THR A 144 0.33 5.61 15.42
N ALA A 145 -0.93 5.97 15.66
CA ALA A 145 -1.44 6.36 16.97
C ALA A 145 -1.64 5.16 17.93
N GLY A 146 -1.36 3.92 17.50
CA GLY A 146 -1.50 2.73 18.31
C GLY A 146 -2.93 2.20 18.40
N GLY A 147 -3.80 2.49 17.42
CA GLY A 147 -5.17 1.98 17.41
C GLY A 147 -5.27 0.48 17.14
N TYR A 148 -4.30 -0.06 16.41
CA TYR A 148 -4.15 -1.49 16.14
C TYR A 148 -2.67 -1.82 15.88
N ALA A 149 -2.30 -3.08 16.10
CA ALA A 149 -0.95 -3.57 15.91
C ALA A 149 -0.64 -3.78 14.42
N LYS A 150 0.64 -3.71 14.06
CA LYS A 150 1.08 -4.19 12.75
C LYS A 150 0.83 -5.70 12.67
N ASP A 151 0.20 -6.13 11.60
CA ASP A 151 -0.14 -7.52 11.34
C ASP A 151 0.53 -8.01 10.05
N ALA A 152 0.77 -9.32 9.93
CA ALA A 152 1.34 -9.92 8.73
C ALA A 152 0.30 -10.12 7.61
N THR A 153 -0.99 -9.98 7.92
CA THR A 153 -2.11 -10.07 6.98
C THR A 153 -1.95 -9.03 5.86
N PRO A 154 -1.90 -9.44 4.58
CA PRO A 154 -1.85 -8.52 3.46
C PRO A 154 -3.02 -7.55 3.47
N PHE A 155 -2.76 -6.30 3.10
CA PHE A 155 -3.78 -5.26 3.00
C PHE A 155 -4.53 -4.94 4.31
N SER A 156 -3.95 -5.23 5.49
CA SER A 156 -4.54 -4.92 6.80
C SER A 156 -5.06 -3.48 6.90
N GLU A 157 -4.27 -2.49 6.48
CA GLU A 157 -4.70 -1.08 6.47
C GLU A 157 -5.91 -0.80 5.57
N PHE A 158 -6.13 -1.58 4.50
CA PHE A 158 -7.32 -1.44 3.66
C PHE A 158 -8.56 -2.04 4.32
N LEU A 159 -8.43 -3.12 5.10
CA LEU A 159 -9.54 -3.66 5.90
C LEU A 159 -9.97 -2.66 6.97
N TRP A 160 -9.01 -2.02 7.63
CA TRP A 160 -9.28 -0.92 8.56
C TRP A 160 -9.90 0.30 7.85
N ALA A 161 -9.43 0.65 6.65
CA ALA A 161 -10.02 1.73 5.87
C ALA A 161 -11.50 1.47 5.56
N ASP A 162 -11.85 0.25 5.16
CA ASP A 162 -13.23 -0.13 4.86
C ASP A 162 -14.14 -0.14 6.10
N PHE A 163 -13.62 -0.64 7.24
CA PHE A 163 -14.32 -0.55 8.52
C PHE A 163 -14.69 0.90 8.89
N LEU A 164 -13.76 1.84 8.68
CA LEU A 164 -13.96 3.26 8.96
C LEU A 164 -14.86 3.94 7.92
N ARG A 165 -14.86 3.47 6.67
CA ARG A 165 -15.64 4.03 5.56
C ARG A 165 -17.13 4.05 5.82
N SER A 166 -17.65 3.01 6.45
CA SER A 166 -19.07 2.91 6.82
C SER A 166 -19.45 3.72 8.08
N ARG A 167 -18.46 4.27 8.81
CA ARG A 167 -18.65 4.87 10.15
C ARG A 167 -18.26 6.34 10.23
N ILE A 168 -17.47 6.83 9.29
CA ILE A 168 -16.93 8.18 9.25
C ILE A 168 -17.24 8.78 7.86
N GLY A 169 -17.85 9.97 7.84
CA GLY A 169 -18.11 10.70 6.60
C GLY A 169 -16.83 10.98 5.82
N SER A 170 -16.91 10.97 4.49
CA SER A 170 -15.74 11.13 3.62
C SER A 170 -15.09 12.52 3.74
N ASP A 171 -15.90 13.54 3.96
CA ASP A 171 -15.47 14.90 4.29
C ASP A 171 -14.58 14.90 5.55
N VAL A 172 -15.01 14.20 6.60
CA VAL A 172 -14.28 14.07 7.86
C VAL A 172 -13.01 13.24 7.69
N ALA A 173 -13.07 12.14 6.94
CA ALA A 173 -11.93 11.25 6.73
C ALA A 173 -10.81 11.89 5.90
N SER A 174 -11.15 12.80 4.97
CA SER A 174 -10.18 13.51 4.13
C SER A 174 -9.38 14.58 4.88
N GLN A 175 -9.89 15.08 6.01
CA GLN A 175 -9.25 16.12 6.82
C GLN A 175 -9.24 15.71 8.30
N PRO A 176 -8.53 14.63 8.66
CA PRO A 176 -8.54 14.12 10.02
C PRO A 176 -7.84 15.11 10.95
N ASN A 177 -8.55 15.50 12.01
CA ASN A 177 -7.99 16.28 13.11
C ASN A 177 -7.92 15.43 14.39
N ALA A 178 -7.38 16.00 15.47
CA ALA A 178 -7.25 15.29 16.74
C ALA A 178 -8.57 14.69 17.26
N LYS A 179 -9.71 15.38 17.07
CA LYS A 179 -11.02 14.87 17.48
C LYS A 179 -11.44 13.65 16.66
N VAL A 180 -11.21 13.70 15.35
CA VAL A 180 -11.48 12.56 14.45
C VAL A 180 -10.61 11.37 14.84
N LEU A 181 -9.32 11.57 15.09
CA LEU A 181 -8.44 10.49 15.52
C LEU A 181 -8.88 9.88 16.86
N SER A 182 -9.30 10.69 17.84
CA SER A 182 -9.87 10.17 19.09
C SER A 182 -11.15 9.36 18.86
N LYS A 183 -12.05 9.83 17.99
CA LYS A 183 -13.27 9.07 17.64
C LYS A 183 -12.94 7.74 16.96
N VAL A 184 -12.02 7.76 16.00
CA VAL A 184 -11.58 6.57 15.27
C VAL A 184 -10.84 5.59 16.18
N MET A 185 -10.07 6.09 17.14
CA MET A 185 -9.46 5.29 18.21
C MET A 185 -10.52 4.55 19.03
N LEU A 186 -11.59 5.24 19.47
CA LEU A 186 -12.68 4.60 20.21
C LEU A 186 -13.36 3.48 19.40
N LEU A 187 -13.64 3.74 18.11
CA LEU A 187 -14.18 2.71 17.20
C LEU A 187 -13.24 1.51 17.09
N ALA A 188 -11.93 1.75 16.98
CA ALA A 188 -10.93 0.70 16.86
C ALA A 188 -10.82 -0.19 18.11
N ARG A 189 -11.16 0.33 19.29
CA ARG A 189 -11.18 -0.43 20.56
C ARG A 189 -12.49 -1.15 20.84
N SER A 190 -13.54 -0.87 20.06
CA SER A 190 -14.86 -1.49 20.24
C SER A 190 -14.89 -2.95 19.79
N GLN A 191 -15.91 -3.70 20.27
CA GLN A 191 -16.16 -5.08 19.83
C GLN A 191 -16.46 -5.16 18.32
N GLU A 192 -16.99 -4.09 17.70
CA GLU A 192 -17.27 -4.07 16.26
C GLU A 192 -16.01 -4.23 15.40
N ALA A 193 -14.84 -3.87 15.92
CA ALA A 193 -13.57 -3.99 15.21
C ALA A 193 -12.82 -5.30 15.51
N ARG A 194 -13.35 -6.18 16.38
CA ARG A 194 -12.65 -7.36 16.93
C ARG A 194 -12.21 -8.36 15.85
N TYR A 195 -12.89 -8.39 14.71
CA TYR A 195 -12.55 -9.27 13.59
C TYR A 195 -11.39 -8.75 12.73
N LEU A 196 -10.92 -7.53 12.95
CA LEU A 196 -9.89 -6.91 12.13
C LEU A 196 -8.48 -7.34 12.57
N PRO A 197 -7.55 -7.50 11.61
CA PRO A 197 -6.17 -7.86 11.89
C PRO A 197 -5.48 -6.83 12.78
N GLY A 198 -4.74 -7.30 13.77
CA GLY A 198 -4.06 -6.46 14.75
C GLY A 198 -5.00 -5.72 15.71
N TRP A 199 -6.30 -6.02 15.77
CA TRP A 199 -7.21 -5.42 16.75
C TRP A 199 -6.67 -5.57 18.18
N VAL A 200 -6.80 -4.51 18.96
CA VAL A 200 -6.42 -4.49 20.37
C VAL A 200 -7.54 -3.83 21.15
N GLY A 201 -8.18 -4.55 22.06
CA GLY A 201 -9.22 -4.01 22.93
C GLY A 201 -9.59 -5.00 24.02
N PRO A 202 -10.34 -4.56 25.06
CA PRO A 202 -10.91 -5.49 26.02
C PRO A 202 -11.95 -6.37 25.31
N ILE A 203 -12.01 -7.65 25.66
CA ILE A 203 -13.10 -8.54 25.22
C ILE A 203 -14.22 -8.41 26.25
N GLU A 204 -15.37 -7.91 25.80
CA GLU A 204 -16.60 -7.91 26.60
C GLU A 204 -17.25 -9.29 26.47
N ASN A 205 -17.60 -9.89 27.60
CA ASN A 205 -18.31 -11.17 27.71
C ASN A 205 -19.81 -10.96 27.81
#